data_AF-H5SSM6-F1
#
_entry.id   AF-H5SSM6-F1
#
_cell.length_a   1.000
_cell.length_b   1.000
_cell.length_c   1.000
_cell.angle_alpha   90.00
_cell.angle_beta   90.00
_cell.angle_gamma   90.00
#
_symmetry.space_group_name_H-M   'P 1'
#
loop_
_entity.id
_entity.type
_entity.pdbx_description
1 polymer ?
#
loop_
_entity_poly.entity_id
_entity_poly.type
_entity_poly.pdbx_seq_one_letter_code
_entity_poly.pdbx_strand_id
1 'polypeptide(L)'
;MAFLILSTGLPRNTVAQTLERGYLAHTNDQNEWTATTPPGFFYSVWIRADDQWVDFDLYVYDGQGNLVCSSVGPGGVEVCVFYAWYNVYHIKVMSAGGCPPQTIKERPCGEGWYTLGI
;
A
#
# COMPACT_ATOMS: atom_id res chain seq x y z
N MET A 1 17.17 -19.59 16.89
CA MET A 1 15.73 -19.42 17.18
C MET A 1 15.13 -18.69 16.00
N ALA A 2 14.40 -19.40 15.14
CA ALA A 2 13.73 -18.81 13.98
C ALA A 2 12.29 -18.50 14.38
N PHE A 3 11.89 -17.23 14.28
CA PHE A 3 10.52 -16.82 14.52
C PHE A 3 9.77 -16.94 13.19
N LEU A 4 8.85 -17.90 13.11
CA LEU A 4 7.94 -18.09 11.98
C LEU A 4 6.74 -17.17 12.20
N ILE A 5 6.61 -16.10 11.41
CA ILE A 5 5.39 -15.29 11.41
C ILE A 5 4.45 -15.89 10.36
N LEU A 6 3.44 -16.62 10.84
CA LEU A 6 2.26 -16.99 10.06
C LEU A 6 1.50 -15.70 9.71
N SER A 7 1.41 -15.37 8.42
CA SER A 7 0.61 -14.25 7.93
C SER A 7 -0.88 -14.61 7.99
N THR A 8 -1.50 -14.43 9.15
CA THR A 8 -2.94 -14.20 9.23
C THR A 8 -3.17 -12.70 9.09
N GLY A 9 -4.03 -12.31 8.14
CA GLY A 9 -4.28 -10.92 7.74
C GLY A 9 -4.93 -10.05 8.81
N LEU A 10 -4.19 -9.76 9.87
CA LEU A 10 -4.56 -8.76 10.87
C LEU A 10 -4.04 -7.38 10.42
N PRO A 11 -4.85 -6.32 10.54
CA PRO A 11 -4.41 -4.98 10.18
C PRO A 11 -3.27 -4.55 11.09
N ARG A 12 -2.17 -4.09 10.47
CA ARG A 12 -1.04 -3.50 11.20
C ARG A 12 -1.42 -2.07 11.59
N ASN A 13 -1.25 -1.74 12.87
CA ASN A 13 -1.45 -0.38 13.38
C ASN A 13 -0.18 0.44 13.15
N THR A 14 -0.29 1.52 12.38
CA THR A 14 0.82 2.38 11.96
C THR A 14 0.53 3.83 12.36
N VAL A 15 1.55 4.58 12.78
CA VAL A 15 1.44 6.02 13.11
C VAL A 15 2.05 6.82 11.95
N ALA A 16 1.59 8.05 11.72
CA ALA A 16 2.25 8.95 10.77
C ALA A 16 3.77 9.00 11.04
N GLN A 17 4.60 8.91 9.99
CA GLN A 17 6.07 8.74 9.96
C GLN A 17 6.62 7.31 10.05
N THR A 18 5.79 6.28 10.17
CA THR A 18 6.28 4.89 10.15
C THR A 18 6.49 4.38 8.72
N LEU A 19 7.64 3.74 8.48
CA LEU A 19 7.90 2.96 7.27
C LEU A 19 7.50 1.50 7.52
N GLU A 20 6.56 1.00 6.71
CA GLU A 20 6.11 -0.38 6.75
C GLU A 20 6.60 -1.14 5.53
N ARG A 21 6.84 -2.45 5.67
CA ARG A 21 7.20 -3.32 4.55
C ARG A 21 6.11 -4.34 4.27
N GLY A 22 5.78 -4.49 3.00
CA GLY A 22 4.82 -5.47 2.52
C GLY A 22 5.31 -6.23 1.29
N TYR A 23 4.62 -7.34 1.02
CA TYR A 23 4.83 -8.20 -0.13
C TYR A 23 3.48 -8.61 -0.69
N LEU A 24 3.34 -8.55 -2.02
CA LEU A 24 2.20 -9.13 -2.74
C LEU A 24 2.77 -10.22 -3.65
N ALA A 25 2.17 -11.40 -3.65
CA ALA A 25 2.69 -12.58 -4.32
C ALA A 25 2.04 -12.83 -5.69
N HIS A 26 0.82 -12.32 -5.88
CA HIS A 26 0.01 -12.57 -7.07
C HIS A 26 -0.83 -11.33 -7.45
N THR A 27 -1.30 -11.32 -8.69
CA THR A 27 -2.28 -10.35 -9.17
C THR A 27 -3.54 -10.37 -8.31
N ASN A 28 -4.05 -9.18 -7.97
CA ASN A 28 -5.17 -8.96 -7.03
C ASN A 28 -4.89 -9.31 -5.57
N ASP A 29 -3.67 -9.73 -5.20
CA ASP A 29 -3.30 -9.76 -3.79
C ASP A 29 -3.40 -8.33 -3.23
N GLN A 30 -3.73 -8.24 -1.94
CA GLN A 30 -3.82 -6.97 -1.25
C GLN A 30 -3.25 -7.07 0.16
N ASN A 31 -2.69 -5.97 0.63
CA ASN A 31 -2.33 -5.75 2.02
C ASN A 31 -3.10 -4.55 2.56
N GLU A 32 -3.45 -4.60 3.84
CA GLU A 32 -4.19 -3.55 4.53
C GLU A 32 -3.49 -3.13 5.83
N TRP A 33 -3.54 -1.83 6.11
CA TRP A 33 -3.01 -1.21 7.32
C TRP A 33 -4.04 -0.25 7.88
N THR A 34 -3.96 -0.03 9.19
CA THR A 34 -4.74 0.99 9.88
C THR A 34 -3.79 2.07 10.37
N ALA A 35 -4.06 3.30 9.96
CA ALA A 35 -3.32 4.46 10.39
C ALA A 35 -4.15 5.29 11.36
N THR A 36 -3.52 5.76 12.44
CA THR A 36 -4.11 6.77 13.32
C THR A 36 -3.42 8.11 13.09
N THR A 37 -4.16 9.09 12.59
CA THR A 37 -3.67 10.44 12.27
C THR A 37 -4.46 11.50 13.02
N PRO A 38 -3.83 12.49 13.66
CA PRO A 38 -4.55 13.66 14.15
C PRO A 38 -5.40 14.33 13.05
N PRO A 39 -6.65 14.72 13.33
CA PRO A 39 -7.49 15.38 12.35
C PRO A 39 -7.07 16.85 12.21
N GLY A 40 -7.39 17.46 11.07
CA GLY A 40 -7.10 18.88 10.79
C GLY A 40 -5.83 19.13 9.97
N PHE A 41 -5.17 18.08 9.48
CA PHE A 41 -3.92 18.18 8.72
C PHE A 41 -4.01 17.43 7.39
N PHE A 42 -3.14 17.80 6.46
CA PHE A 42 -2.89 17.00 5.25
C PHE A 42 -1.83 15.93 5.56
N TYR A 43 -2.08 14.72 5.07
CA TYR A 43 -1.16 13.59 5.14
C TYR A 43 -0.87 13.07 3.74
N SER A 44 0.32 12.46 3.57
CA SER A 44 0.74 11.83 2.32
C SER A 44 1.06 10.37 2.56
N VAL A 45 0.26 9.48 1.98
CA VAL A 45 0.58 8.05 1.94
C VAL A 45 1.28 7.77 0.63
N TRP A 46 2.35 7.00 0.68
CA TRP A 46 3.07 6.61 -0.52
C TRP A 46 3.57 5.18 -0.41
N ILE A 47 3.67 4.52 -1.56
CA ILE A 47 4.43 3.29 -1.68
C ILE A 47 5.54 3.44 -2.69
N ARG A 48 6.61 2.67 -2.47
CA ARG A 48 7.70 2.48 -3.42
C ARG A 48 8.00 1.00 -3.51
N ALA A 49 7.83 0.43 -4.69
CA ALA A 49 8.26 -0.92 -4.99
C ALA A 49 9.78 -1.01 -5.08
N ASP A 50 10.32 -2.17 -4.71
CA ASP A 50 11.73 -2.49 -4.90
C ASP A 50 12.05 -2.81 -6.38
N ASP A 51 11.03 -3.20 -7.15
CA ASP A 51 11.13 -3.57 -8.56
C ASP A 51 10.28 -2.60 -9.41
N GLN A 52 10.88 -2.02 -10.45
CA GLN A 52 10.21 -1.06 -11.33
C GLN A 52 9.16 -1.69 -12.27
N TRP A 53 9.10 -3.03 -12.31
CA TRP A 53 8.20 -3.78 -13.19
C TRP A 53 6.93 -4.27 -12.49
N VAL A 54 6.70 -3.86 -11.23
CA VAL A 54 5.43 -4.13 -10.56
C VAL A 54 4.45 -3.00 -10.82
N ASP A 55 3.18 -3.37 -10.76
CA ASP A 55 2.08 -2.45 -10.85
C ASP A 55 1.26 -2.60 -9.58
N PHE A 56 1.30 -1.59 -8.72
CA PHE A 56 0.57 -1.54 -7.46
C PHE A 56 -0.33 -0.32 -7.44
N ASP A 57 -1.55 -0.50 -6.93
CA ASP A 57 -2.45 0.59 -6.62
C ASP A 57 -2.46 0.85 -5.12
N LEU A 58 -2.65 2.12 -4.75
CA LEU A 58 -2.80 2.54 -3.37
C LEU A 58 -4.16 3.23 -3.17
N TYR A 59 -4.90 2.79 -2.15
CA TYR A 59 -6.19 3.34 -1.77
C TYR A 59 -6.20 3.69 -0.29
N VAL A 60 -6.84 4.79 0.06
CA VAL A 60 -7.04 5.24 1.43
C VAL A 60 -8.54 5.43 1.66
N TYR A 61 -9.05 4.80 2.72
CA TYR A 61 -10.42 4.88 3.17
C TYR A 61 -10.47 5.51 4.55
N ASP A 62 -11.53 6.24 4.87
CA ASP A 62 -11.80 6.64 6.26
C ASP A 62 -12.25 5.45 7.12
N GLY A 63 -12.36 5.64 8.43
CA GLY A 63 -12.82 4.61 9.38
C GLY A 63 -14.27 4.14 9.17
N GLN A 64 -15.02 4.76 8.27
CA GLN A 64 -16.37 4.38 7.85
C GLN A 64 -16.36 3.60 6.53
N GLY A 65 -15.20 3.44 5.89
CA GLY A 65 -15.02 2.72 4.63
C GLY A 65 -15.26 3.55 3.38
N ASN A 66 -15.38 4.88 3.48
CA ASN A 66 -15.47 5.75 2.30
C ASN A 66 -14.08 5.96 1.70
N LEU A 67 -13.94 5.81 0.38
CA LEU A 67 -12.69 6.13 -0.31
C LEU A 67 -12.44 7.63 -0.21
N VAL A 68 -11.35 8.02 0.45
CA VAL A 68 -10.94 9.43 0.57
C VAL A 68 -9.91 9.81 -0.48
N CYS A 69 -9.13 8.84 -0.94
CA CYS A 69 -8.10 9.06 -1.94
C CYS A 69 -7.65 7.73 -2.55
N SER A 70 -7.41 7.75 -3.86
CA SER A 70 -6.69 6.71 -4.59
C SER A 70 -5.45 7.33 -5.20
N SER A 71 -4.40 6.54 -5.34
CA SER A 71 -3.13 7.04 -5.86
C SER A 71 -3.19 7.38 -7.34
N VAL A 72 -2.22 8.19 -7.75
CA VAL A 72 -1.93 8.49 -9.14
C VAL A 72 -0.43 8.28 -9.34
N GLY A 73 -0.05 7.18 -9.96
CA GLY A 73 1.34 6.81 -10.17
C GLY A 73 1.51 5.75 -11.26
N PRO A 74 2.76 5.42 -11.60
CA PRO A 74 3.10 4.41 -12.61
C PRO A 74 3.10 2.95 -12.09
N GLY A 75 2.51 2.66 -10.93
CA GLY A 75 2.43 1.35 -10.31
C GLY A 75 3.61 1.02 -9.39
N GLY A 76 4.84 1.29 -9.82
CA GLY A 76 6.04 1.09 -8.99
C GLY A 76 6.26 2.16 -7.91
N VAL A 77 5.60 3.31 -8.04
CA VAL A 77 5.60 4.39 -7.06
C VAL A 77 4.23 5.02 -7.04
N GLU A 78 3.55 4.97 -5.91
CA GLU A 78 2.22 5.56 -5.77
C GLU A 78 2.23 6.57 -4.65
N VAL A 79 1.45 7.64 -4.82
CA VAL A 79 1.28 8.68 -3.81
C VAL A 79 -0.19 9.08 -3.75
N CYS A 80 -0.66 9.29 -2.54
CA CYS A 80 -1.99 9.75 -2.22
C CYS A 80 -1.88 10.84 -1.14
N VAL A 81 -2.49 12.00 -1.38
CA VAL A 81 -2.52 13.12 -0.41
C VAL A 81 -3.97 13.40 -0.06
N PHE A 82 -4.29 13.43 1.24
CA PHE A 82 -5.65 13.65 1.71
C PHE A 82 -5.67 14.52 2.97
N TYR A 83 -6.80 15.20 3.19
CA TYR A 83 -7.04 15.93 4.43
C TYR A 83 -7.68 15.00 5.46
N ALA A 84 -7.09 14.91 6.65
CA ALA A 84 -7.60 14.09 7.73
C ALA A 84 -8.76 14.79 8.46
N TRP A 85 -9.99 14.40 8.13
CA TRP A 85 -11.21 14.80 8.85
C TRP A 85 -11.42 13.99 10.13
N TYR A 86 -10.90 12.76 10.16
CA TYR A 86 -11.10 11.78 11.24
C TYR A 86 -9.76 11.26 11.75
N ASN A 87 -9.81 10.39 12.77
CA ASN A 87 -8.60 9.87 13.40
C ASN A 87 -8.09 8.57 12.76
N VAL A 88 -8.96 7.78 12.14
CA VAL A 88 -8.65 6.43 11.68
C VAL A 88 -8.82 6.36 10.17
N TYR A 89 -7.82 5.82 9.51
CA TYR A 89 -7.80 5.56 8.07
C TYR A 89 -7.34 4.14 7.79
N HIS A 90 -7.94 3.52 6.78
CA HIS A 90 -7.54 2.22 6.27
C HIS A 90 -6.81 2.41 4.96
N ILE A 91 -5.59 1.91 4.90
CA ILE A 91 -4.74 1.97 3.73
C ILE A 91 -4.75 0.59 3.09
N LYS A 92 -4.94 0.54 1.79
CA LYS A 92 -4.94 -0.68 1.00
C LYS A 92 -3.95 -0.54 -0.13
N VAL A 93 -3.06 -1.51 -0.25
CA VAL A 93 -2.15 -1.64 -1.39
C VAL A 93 -2.53 -2.90 -2.13
N MET A 94 -2.79 -2.78 -3.42
CA MET A 94 -3.31 -3.85 -4.25
C MET A 94 -2.38 -4.11 -5.43
N SER A 95 -2.24 -5.38 -5.79
CA SER A 95 -1.53 -5.81 -6.97
C SER A 95 -2.38 -5.59 -8.21
N ALA A 96 -1.96 -4.67 -9.08
CA ALA A 96 -2.60 -4.38 -10.35
C ALA A 96 -2.00 -5.25 -11.46
N GLY A 97 -2.84 -5.70 -12.39
CA GLY A 97 -2.46 -6.60 -13.49
C GLY A 97 -1.91 -5.90 -14.74
N GLY A 98 -1.75 -4.57 -14.72
CA GLY A 98 -1.56 -3.70 -15.89
C GLY A 98 -0.13 -3.56 -16.40
N CYS A 99 0.73 -4.58 -16.24
CA CYS A 99 2.14 -4.46 -16.59
C CYS A 99 2.43 -4.03 -18.04
N PRO A 100 3.55 -3.31 -18.27
CA PRO A 100 4.18 -3.24 -19.59
C PRO A 100 4.62 -4.64 -20.05
N PRO A 101 4.66 -4.91 -21.37
CA PRO A 101 4.93 -6.24 -21.92
C PRO A 101 6.22 -6.86 -21.37
N GLN A 102 6.18 -8.18 -21.11
CA GLN A 102 7.28 -8.97 -20.52
C GLN A 102 8.57 -8.86 -21.35
N THR A 103 9.41 -7.86 -21.10
CA THR A 103 10.67 -7.77 -21.84
C THR A 103 11.84 -8.44 -21.13
N ILE A 104 11.85 -8.63 -19.80
CA ILE A 104 13.07 -9.14 -19.11
C ILE A 104 12.85 -10.06 -17.87
N LYS A 105 11.64 -10.29 -17.35
CA LYS A 105 11.48 -11.08 -16.10
C LYS A 105 10.34 -12.11 -16.15
N GLU A 106 10.65 -13.34 -15.73
CA GLU A 106 9.73 -14.48 -15.56
C GLU A 106 8.76 -14.32 -14.37
N ARG A 107 8.70 -13.14 -13.73
CA ARG A 107 7.86 -12.91 -12.55
C ARG A 107 6.44 -12.46 -12.95
N PRO A 108 5.39 -13.00 -12.32
CA PRO A 108 4.03 -12.53 -12.45
C PRO A 108 3.92 -11.02 -12.17
N CYS A 109 3.04 -10.37 -12.93
CA CYS A 109 2.72 -8.97 -12.76
C CYS A 109 2.10 -8.68 -11.40
N GLY A 110 2.69 -7.69 -10.70
CA GLY A 110 2.26 -7.30 -9.37
C GLY A 110 2.68 -8.28 -8.27
N GLU A 111 3.72 -9.09 -8.50
CA GLU A 111 4.48 -9.75 -7.43
C GLU A 111 5.69 -8.91 -7.03
N GLY A 112 5.76 -8.48 -5.77
CA GLY A 112 6.93 -7.74 -5.31
C GLY A 112 6.87 -7.20 -3.89
N TRP A 113 8.05 -6.79 -3.44
CA TRP A 113 8.23 -6.05 -2.19
C TRP A 113 8.02 -4.56 -2.43
N TYR A 114 7.43 -3.90 -1.44
CA TYR A 114 7.34 -2.45 -1.40
C TYR A 114 7.51 -1.93 0.03
N THR A 115 7.87 -0.67 0.11
CA THR A 115 7.87 0.14 1.33
C THR A 115 6.67 1.08 1.29
N LEU A 116 5.91 1.15 2.38
CA LEU A 116 4.80 2.07 2.62
C LEU A 116 5.24 3.14 3.62
N GLY A 117 4.88 4.40 3.37
CA GLY A 117 5.06 5.50 4.31
C GLY A 117 3.83 6.40 4.40
N ILE A 118 3.68 7.08 5.55
CA ILE A 118 2.58 8.01 5.90
C ILE A 118 3.16 9.31 6.48
#